data_AF-A0A7W1QFL5-F1
#
_entry.id   AF-A0A7W1QFL5-F1
#
_cell.length_a   1.000
_cell.length_b   1.000
_cell.length_c   1.000
_cell.angle_alpha   90.00
_cell.angle_beta   90.00
_cell.angle_gamma   90.00
#
_symmetry.space_group_name_H-M   'P 1'
#
loop_
_entity.id
_entity.type
_entity.pdbx_description
1 polymer ?
#
loop_
_entity_poly.entity_id
_entity_poly.type
_entity_poly.pdbx_seq_one_letter_code
_entity_poly.pdbx_strand_id
1 'polypeptide(L)'
;MPTVLNAEVEILKLARLVDAEPRGLDYLRHADAQDIRDLREQVTVAMFDADRQMLQRVASAARLIPTKLAALVGERAFGPLLCARLTALLEPSRAVDVAAKLPIGFLTDLAMQLDPRRSSRVIAEIPPKQIADITKQLAKREEYIVMGGFVGHLSEAALRAAIAVVDDEVLLRTAYVIESKGSIGALVATLPAKRLEAIIATAADAGLWVEALDVLGHVSECQRGELGDIAAGQPDAVLDSMVKTATKELLWDDVLPVTRAMSPASRERFCALKSIQTRPVLASIVDAASRHALWPELLQLLALLPAATRRRVAVL
;
A
#
# COMPACT_ATOMS: atom_id res chain seq x y z
N MET A 1 7.32 15.78 4.35
CA MET A 1 7.08 15.06 5.63
C MET A 1 7.79 13.73 5.53
N PRO A 2 8.70 13.37 6.45
CA PRO A 2 9.30 12.04 6.44
C PRO A 2 8.19 11.00 6.60
N THR A 3 8.24 9.96 5.78
CA THR A 3 7.27 8.88 5.74
C THR A 3 7.29 8.14 7.08
N VAL A 4 6.18 8.07 7.82
CA VAL A 4 6.12 7.26 9.04
C VAL A 4 6.18 5.79 8.60
N LEU A 5 7.36 5.19 8.73
CA LEU A 5 7.58 3.77 8.46
C LEU A 5 7.07 2.94 9.64
N ASN A 6 6.42 1.81 9.37
CA ASN A 6 5.92 0.89 10.39
C ASN A 6 6.90 -0.28 10.57
N ALA A 7 7.40 -0.48 11.79
CA ALA A 7 8.37 -1.53 12.10
C ALA A 7 7.82 -2.94 11.85
N GLU A 8 6.54 -3.20 12.13
CA GLU A 8 5.92 -4.51 11.86
C GLU A 8 5.91 -4.83 10.36
N VAL A 9 5.63 -3.82 9.53
CA VAL A 9 5.63 -3.96 8.08
C VAL A 9 7.04 -4.27 7.57
N GLU A 10 8.06 -3.58 8.06
CA GLU A 10 9.45 -3.83 7.64
C GLU A 10 9.97 -5.20 8.12
N ILE A 11 9.56 -5.67 9.30
CA ILE A 11 9.86 -7.03 9.79
C ILE A 11 9.25 -8.08 8.86
N LEU A 12 7.99 -7.89 8.46
CA LEU A 12 7.28 -8.81 7.60
C LEU A 12 7.94 -8.88 6.21
N LYS A 13 8.39 -7.74 5.68
CA LYS A 13 9.19 -7.68 4.45
C LYS A 13 10.55 -8.35 4.59
N LEU A 14 11.25 -8.15 5.70
CA LEU A 14 12.56 -8.75 5.96
C LEU A 14 12.45 -10.27 6.12
N ALA A 15 11.46 -10.76 6.88
CA ALA A 15 11.17 -12.18 7.05
C ALA A 15 10.99 -12.87 5.70
N ARG A 16 10.24 -12.21 4.81
CA ARG A 16 10.03 -12.69 3.45
C ARG A 16 11.30 -12.68 2.59
N LEU A 17 12.17 -11.69 2.75
CA LEU A 17 13.45 -11.63 2.02
C LEU A 17 14.40 -12.78 2.39
N VAL A 18 14.42 -13.17 3.67
CA VAL A 18 15.34 -14.21 4.18
C VAL A 18 14.70 -15.59 4.31
N ASP A 19 13.47 -15.76 3.80
CA ASP A 19 12.68 -16.99 3.90
C ASP A 19 12.52 -17.51 5.34
N ALA A 20 12.17 -16.60 6.26
CA ALA A 20 11.93 -16.88 7.66
C ALA A 20 10.48 -16.57 8.07
N GLU A 21 10.01 -17.20 9.16
CA GLU A 21 8.73 -16.83 9.76
C GLU A 21 8.82 -15.45 10.43
N PRO A 22 7.81 -14.56 10.27
CA PRO A 22 7.83 -13.23 10.88
C PRO A 22 8.05 -13.24 12.41
N ARG A 23 7.50 -14.24 13.11
CA ARG A 23 7.69 -14.43 14.56
C ARG A 23 9.15 -14.68 14.94
N GLY A 24 9.90 -15.31 14.04
CA GLY A 24 11.34 -15.51 14.22
C GLY A 24 12.12 -14.19 14.27
N LEU A 25 11.54 -13.09 13.80
CA LEU A 25 12.13 -11.75 13.79
C LEU A 25 11.46 -10.79 14.79
N ASP A 26 10.65 -11.28 15.73
CA ASP A 26 9.94 -10.43 16.71
C ASP A 26 10.89 -9.59 17.59
N TYR A 27 12.14 -10.01 17.76
CA TYR A 27 13.17 -9.24 18.47
C TYR A 27 13.49 -7.89 17.81
N LEU A 28 13.15 -7.70 16.53
CA LEU A 28 13.31 -6.44 15.80
C LEU A 28 12.18 -5.44 16.06
N ARG A 29 11.09 -5.81 16.75
CA ARG A 29 9.96 -4.90 17.04
C ARG A 29 10.35 -3.65 17.84
N HIS A 30 11.50 -3.71 18.51
CA HIS A 30 12.04 -2.60 19.31
C HIS A 30 13.01 -1.70 18.52
N ALA A 31 13.34 -2.05 17.28
CA ALA A 31 14.19 -1.25 16.41
C ALA A 31 13.39 -0.19 15.64
N ASP A 32 14.08 0.87 15.21
CA ASP A 32 13.47 1.88 14.34
C ASP A 32 13.12 1.27 12.97
N ALA A 33 11.96 1.64 12.43
CA ALA A 33 11.50 1.10 11.15
C ALA A 33 12.42 1.45 9.98
N GLN A 34 13.12 2.59 10.03
CA GLN A 34 14.14 2.96 9.06
C GLN A 34 15.37 2.05 9.16
N ASP A 35 15.81 1.69 10.37
CA ASP A 35 16.94 0.77 10.55
C ASP A 35 16.64 -0.64 10.02
N ILE A 36 15.41 -1.13 10.24
CA ILE A 36 14.96 -2.43 9.71
C ILE A 36 14.92 -2.39 8.17
N ARG A 37 14.46 -1.26 7.61
CA ARG A 37 14.49 -1.03 6.16
C ARG A 37 15.92 -1.03 5.63
N ASP A 38 16.84 -0.32 6.27
CA ASP A 38 18.24 -0.22 5.85
C ASP A 38 18.94 -1.59 5.94
N LEU A 39 18.68 -2.35 7.00
CA LEU A 39 19.15 -3.74 7.14
C LEU A 39 18.63 -4.60 5.98
N ARG A 40 17.34 -4.53 5.68
CA ARG A 40 16.73 -5.28 4.57
C ARG A 40 17.37 -4.90 3.23
N GLU A 41 17.68 -3.63 3.02
CA GLU A 41 18.40 -3.17 1.83
C GLU A 41 19.82 -3.75 1.75
N GLN A 42 20.56 -3.77 2.86
CA GLN A 42 21.89 -4.38 2.93
C GLN A 42 21.88 -5.89 2.70
N VAL A 43 20.91 -6.60 3.29
CA VAL A 43 20.72 -8.06 3.08
C VAL A 43 20.42 -8.33 1.61
N THR A 44 19.59 -7.51 0.97
CA THR A 44 19.33 -7.58 -0.47
C THR A 44 20.61 -7.39 -1.27
N VAL A 45 21.48 -6.44 -0.89
CA VAL A 45 22.78 -6.26 -1.55
C VAL A 45 23.65 -7.50 -1.40
N ALA A 46 23.85 -7.98 -0.18
CA ALA A 46 24.70 -9.13 0.10
C ALA A 46 24.24 -10.42 -0.61
N MET A 47 22.92 -10.71 -0.61
CA MET A 47 22.38 -11.90 -1.25
C MET A 47 22.47 -11.87 -2.78
N PHE A 48 22.52 -10.68 -3.39
CA PHE A 48 22.56 -10.54 -4.84
C PHE A 48 23.98 -10.34 -5.40
N ASP A 49 24.92 -9.79 -4.62
CA ASP A 49 26.28 -9.51 -5.12
C ASP A 49 27.19 -10.76 -5.15
N ALA A 50 26.90 -11.80 -4.35
CA ALA A 50 27.74 -12.99 -4.23
C ALA A 50 27.98 -13.73 -5.58
N ASP A 51 27.00 -13.76 -6.49
CA ASP A 51 27.07 -14.50 -7.76
C ASP A 51 27.19 -13.60 -9.01
N ARG A 52 27.42 -12.28 -8.81
CA ARG A 52 27.23 -11.27 -9.86
C ARG A 52 28.06 -11.50 -11.11
N GLN A 53 29.32 -11.90 -10.97
CA GLN A 53 30.22 -12.11 -12.13
C GLN A 53 29.81 -13.31 -12.99
N MET A 54 29.33 -14.39 -12.36
CA MET A 54 28.80 -15.55 -13.08
C MET A 54 27.50 -15.18 -13.81
N LEU A 55 26.59 -14.50 -13.11
CA LEU A 55 25.31 -14.05 -13.69
C LEU A 55 25.52 -13.08 -14.87
N GLN A 56 26.51 -12.20 -14.81
CA GLN A 56 26.87 -11.32 -15.94
C GLN A 56 27.33 -12.10 -17.17
N ARG A 57 28.13 -13.16 -16.99
CA ARG A 57 28.56 -14.03 -18.10
C ARG A 57 27.36 -14.75 -18.72
N VAL A 58 26.44 -15.26 -17.89
CA VAL A 58 25.21 -15.91 -18.35
C VAL A 58 24.31 -14.91 -19.08
N ALA A 59 24.09 -13.72 -18.54
CA ALA A 59 23.29 -12.68 -19.18
C ALA A 59 23.90 -12.22 -20.52
N SER A 60 25.23 -12.13 -20.59
CA SER A 60 25.95 -11.80 -21.83
C SER A 60 25.80 -12.91 -22.87
N ALA A 61 25.93 -14.18 -22.47
CA ALA A 61 25.73 -15.33 -23.35
C ALA A 61 24.27 -15.44 -23.82
N ALA A 62 23.31 -15.10 -22.96
CA ALA A 62 21.90 -15.06 -23.30
C ALA A 62 21.61 -14.06 -24.44
N ARG A 63 22.51 -13.10 -24.72
CA ARG A 63 22.41 -12.17 -25.86
C ARG A 63 22.52 -12.86 -27.22
N LEU A 64 23.17 -14.02 -27.27
CA LEU A 64 23.51 -14.74 -28.50
C LEU A 64 22.44 -15.73 -28.94
N ILE A 65 21.49 -16.07 -28.07
CA ILE A 65 20.45 -17.06 -28.36
C ILE A 65 19.09 -16.40 -28.64
N PRO A 66 18.20 -17.01 -29.45
CA PRO A 66 16.85 -16.49 -29.68
C PRO A 66 16.00 -16.41 -28.41
N THR A 67 15.11 -15.41 -28.32
CA THR A 67 14.29 -15.14 -27.12
C THR A 67 13.39 -16.30 -26.70
N LYS A 68 12.85 -17.08 -27.66
CA LYS A 68 12.10 -18.31 -27.37
C LYS A 68 12.95 -19.36 -26.66
N LEU A 69 14.20 -19.52 -27.08
CA LEU A 69 15.11 -20.49 -26.45
C LEU A 69 15.54 -20.00 -25.07
N ALA A 70 15.83 -18.70 -24.93
CA ALA A 70 16.11 -18.09 -23.64
C ALA A 70 14.95 -18.28 -22.65
N ALA A 71 13.71 -18.09 -23.09
CA ALA A 71 12.52 -18.33 -22.26
C ALA A 71 12.41 -19.80 -21.84
N LEU A 72 12.60 -20.75 -22.77
CA LEU A 72 12.56 -22.18 -22.46
C LEU A 72 13.63 -22.59 -21.45
N VAL A 73 14.87 -22.11 -21.62
CA VAL A 73 15.98 -22.36 -20.69
C VAL A 73 15.70 -21.71 -19.34
N GLY A 74 15.21 -20.48 -19.34
CA GLY A 74 14.81 -19.77 -18.12
C GLY A 74 13.75 -20.57 -17.33
N GLU A 75 12.68 -20.97 -18.01
CA GLU A 75 11.58 -21.73 -17.40
C GLU A 75 12.02 -23.11 -16.88
N ARG A 76 12.77 -23.87 -17.68
CA ARG A 76 13.04 -25.30 -17.41
C ARG A 76 14.34 -25.60 -16.71
N ALA A 77 15.35 -24.73 -16.83
CA ALA A 77 16.68 -24.98 -16.27
C ALA A 77 17.04 -24.04 -15.13
N PHE A 78 16.71 -22.75 -15.23
CA PHE A 78 17.12 -21.75 -14.23
C PHE A 78 16.07 -21.53 -13.13
N GLY A 79 14.78 -21.60 -13.48
CA GLY A 79 13.70 -21.35 -12.56
C GLY A 79 13.51 -19.85 -12.22
N PRO A 80 12.48 -19.51 -11.44
CA PRO A 80 12.06 -18.12 -11.21
C PRO A 80 13.12 -17.25 -10.53
N LEU A 81 13.81 -17.77 -9.50
CA LEU A 81 14.80 -17.02 -8.71
C LEU A 81 16.00 -16.56 -9.55
N LEU A 82 16.61 -17.48 -10.32
CA LEU A 82 17.75 -17.13 -11.16
C LEU A 82 17.33 -16.22 -12.31
N CYS A 83 16.16 -16.43 -12.90
CA CYS A 83 15.61 -15.52 -13.90
C CYS A 83 15.41 -14.10 -13.34
N ALA A 84 14.86 -13.96 -12.13
CA ALA A 84 14.69 -12.66 -11.46
C ALA A 84 16.04 -11.95 -11.23
N ARG A 85 17.06 -12.69 -10.78
CA ARG A 85 18.43 -12.14 -10.61
C ARG A 85 19.05 -11.69 -11.92
N LEU A 86 18.76 -12.40 -13.02
CA LEU A 86 19.24 -12.05 -14.36
C LEU A 86 18.49 -10.86 -14.98
N THR A 87 17.23 -10.62 -14.61
CA THR A 87 16.38 -9.57 -15.20
C THR A 87 17.07 -8.21 -15.22
N ALA A 88 17.69 -7.80 -14.10
CA ALA A 88 18.37 -6.51 -13.98
C ALA A 88 19.65 -6.38 -14.83
N LEU A 89 20.16 -7.49 -15.37
CA LEU A 89 21.38 -7.53 -16.20
C LEU A 89 21.09 -7.58 -17.70
N LEU A 90 19.81 -7.75 -18.08
CA LEU A 90 19.37 -7.78 -19.46
C LEU A 90 19.01 -6.37 -19.95
N GLU A 91 19.15 -6.15 -21.26
CA GLU A 91 18.57 -4.95 -21.89
C GLU A 91 17.04 -5.00 -21.74
N PRO A 92 16.37 -3.88 -21.39
CA PRO A 92 14.93 -3.85 -21.12
C PRO A 92 14.05 -4.50 -22.19
N SER A 93 14.22 -4.10 -23.44
CA SER A 93 13.47 -4.65 -24.57
C SER A 93 13.63 -6.17 -24.70
N ARG A 94 14.84 -6.68 -24.49
CA ARG A 94 15.12 -8.11 -24.52
C ARG A 94 14.47 -8.85 -23.36
N ALA A 95 14.52 -8.29 -22.17
CA ALA A 95 13.88 -8.88 -20.99
C ALA A 95 12.36 -8.98 -21.20
N VAL A 96 11.75 -7.93 -21.76
CA VAL A 96 10.32 -7.91 -22.13
C VAL A 96 10.00 -8.96 -23.19
N ASP A 97 10.82 -9.08 -24.25
CA ASP A 97 10.62 -10.09 -25.29
C ASP A 97 10.68 -11.53 -24.77
N VAL A 98 11.60 -11.80 -23.83
CA VAL A 98 11.70 -13.11 -23.16
C VAL A 98 10.48 -13.33 -22.26
N ALA A 99 10.12 -12.33 -21.45
CA ALA A 99 8.96 -12.40 -20.57
C ALA A 99 7.67 -12.68 -21.36
N ALA A 100 7.50 -12.10 -22.55
CA ALA A 100 6.34 -12.32 -23.42
C ALA A 100 6.21 -13.77 -23.92
N LYS A 101 7.23 -14.62 -23.74
CA LYS A 101 7.19 -16.06 -24.09
C LYS A 101 7.03 -16.97 -22.87
N LEU A 102 7.14 -16.43 -21.66
CA LEU A 102 7.05 -17.21 -20.42
C LEU A 102 5.58 -17.39 -20.00
N PRO A 103 5.22 -18.55 -19.41
CA PRO A 103 3.90 -18.78 -18.85
C PRO A 103 3.58 -17.80 -17.72
N ILE A 104 2.30 -17.43 -17.56
CA ILE A 104 1.87 -16.47 -16.54
C ILE A 104 2.18 -16.93 -15.10
N GLY A 105 2.04 -18.23 -14.83
CA GLY A 105 2.38 -18.80 -13.51
C GLY A 105 3.85 -18.60 -13.18
N PHE A 106 4.73 -18.86 -14.14
CA PHE A 106 6.17 -18.66 -13.99
C PHE A 106 6.52 -17.18 -13.79
N LEU A 107 5.90 -16.27 -14.55
CA LEU A 107 6.10 -14.82 -14.36
C LEU A 107 5.62 -14.35 -12.99
N THR A 108 4.55 -14.95 -12.46
CA THR A 108 4.07 -14.67 -11.11
C THR A 108 5.11 -15.10 -10.08
N ASP A 109 5.66 -16.32 -10.21
CA ASP A 109 6.73 -16.82 -9.33
C ASP A 109 8.00 -15.99 -9.43
N LEU A 110 8.34 -15.53 -10.64
CA LEU A 110 9.48 -14.66 -10.89
C LEU A 110 9.28 -13.30 -10.22
N ALA A 111 8.08 -12.71 -10.31
CA ALA A 111 7.77 -11.44 -9.68
C ALA A 111 7.94 -11.48 -8.16
N MET A 112 7.65 -12.61 -7.52
CA MET A 112 7.87 -12.80 -6.07
C MET A 112 9.36 -12.80 -5.66
N GLN A 113 10.25 -13.08 -6.60
CA GLN A 113 11.72 -13.14 -6.38
C GLN A 113 12.45 -11.91 -6.91
N LEU A 114 11.75 -11.04 -7.65
CA LEU A 114 12.33 -9.89 -8.32
C LEU A 114 12.45 -8.72 -7.34
N ASP A 115 13.61 -8.07 -7.33
CA ASP A 115 13.78 -6.76 -6.72
C ASP A 115 13.33 -5.66 -7.70
N PRO A 116 12.20 -4.96 -7.45
CA PRO A 116 11.67 -3.95 -8.36
C PRO A 116 12.61 -2.76 -8.56
N ARG A 117 13.44 -2.44 -7.56
CA ARG A 117 14.34 -1.27 -7.58
C ARG A 117 15.45 -1.47 -8.59
N ARG A 118 15.97 -2.70 -8.70
CA ARG A 118 17.03 -3.08 -9.64
C ARG A 118 16.51 -3.27 -11.06
N SER A 119 15.23 -3.61 -11.20
CA SER A 119 14.61 -3.96 -12.48
C SER A 119 13.62 -2.90 -12.98
N SER A 120 13.63 -1.69 -12.40
CA SER A 120 12.65 -0.64 -12.70
C SER A 120 12.56 -0.29 -14.19
N ARG A 121 13.69 -0.31 -14.92
CA ARG A 121 13.70 -0.05 -16.38
C ARG A 121 12.97 -1.13 -17.16
N VAL A 122 13.18 -2.41 -16.80
CA VAL A 122 12.48 -3.54 -17.41
C VAL A 122 10.98 -3.45 -17.09
N ILE A 123 10.64 -3.26 -15.81
CA ILE A 123 9.26 -3.22 -15.32
C ILE A 123 8.45 -2.13 -16.01
N ALA A 124 9.05 -0.95 -16.21
CA ALA A 124 8.39 0.17 -16.89
C ALA A 124 8.04 -0.12 -18.36
N GLU A 125 8.78 -1.02 -19.02
CA GLU A 125 8.54 -1.42 -20.42
C GLU A 125 7.58 -2.62 -20.56
N ILE A 126 7.20 -3.28 -19.47
CA ILE A 126 6.27 -4.42 -19.55
C ILE A 126 4.89 -3.92 -20.03
N PRO A 127 4.28 -4.56 -21.04
CA PRO A 127 2.97 -4.16 -21.54
C PRO A 127 1.89 -4.19 -20.45
N PRO A 128 0.96 -3.20 -20.41
CA PRO A 128 -0.08 -3.11 -19.39
C PRO A 128 -0.93 -4.37 -19.24
N LYS A 129 -1.25 -5.05 -20.35
CA LYS A 129 -2.01 -6.30 -20.33
C LYS A 129 -1.28 -7.42 -19.57
N GLN A 130 0.04 -7.53 -19.75
CA GLN A 130 0.84 -8.56 -19.09
C GLN A 130 0.94 -8.28 -17.58
N ILE A 131 1.10 -7.01 -17.20
CA ILE A 131 1.04 -6.60 -15.78
C ILE A 131 -0.32 -6.93 -15.17
N ALA A 132 -1.42 -6.67 -15.87
CA ALA A 132 -2.76 -7.01 -15.38
C ALA A 132 -2.93 -8.53 -15.19
N ASP A 133 -2.44 -9.35 -16.13
CA ASP A 133 -2.54 -10.81 -16.01
C ASP A 133 -1.69 -11.35 -14.85
N ILE A 134 -0.51 -10.77 -14.57
CA ILE A 134 0.32 -11.12 -13.41
C ILE A 134 -0.38 -10.67 -12.12
N THR A 135 -0.92 -9.46 -12.10
CA THR A 135 -1.63 -8.88 -10.95
C THR A 135 -2.81 -9.75 -10.54
N LYS A 136 -3.60 -10.26 -11.50
CA LYS A 136 -4.69 -11.21 -11.21
C LYS A 136 -4.22 -12.47 -10.49
N GLN A 137 -3.05 -13.01 -10.88
CA GLN A 137 -2.51 -14.21 -10.24
C GLN A 137 -1.95 -13.90 -8.84
N LEU A 138 -1.29 -12.76 -8.66
CA LEU A 138 -0.82 -12.31 -7.34
C LEU A 138 -1.99 -12.05 -6.39
N ALA A 139 -3.05 -11.37 -6.85
CA ALA A 139 -4.25 -11.13 -6.07
C ALA A 139 -4.94 -12.42 -5.61
N LYS A 140 -5.05 -13.41 -6.50
CA LYS A 140 -5.58 -14.75 -6.16
C LYS A 140 -4.76 -15.50 -5.12
N ARG A 141 -3.47 -15.19 -5.03
CA ARG A 141 -2.53 -15.77 -4.06
C ARG A 141 -2.35 -14.88 -2.82
N GLU A 142 -3.12 -13.79 -2.71
CA GLU A 142 -3.07 -12.83 -1.61
C GLU A 142 -1.68 -12.17 -1.44
N GLU A 143 -0.96 -12.02 -2.56
CA GLU A 143 0.42 -11.52 -2.56
C GLU A 143 0.51 -9.98 -2.56
N TYR A 144 -0.14 -9.36 -1.57
CA TYR A 144 -0.28 -7.90 -1.45
C TYR A 144 1.06 -7.19 -1.33
N ILE A 145 2.01 -7.77 -0.60
CA ILE A 145 3.34 -7.19 -0.39
C ILE A 145 4.12 -7.12 -1.70
N VAL A 146 4.04 -8.19 -2.48
CA VAL A 146 4.67 -8.23 -3.81
C VAL A 146 4.03 -7.14 -4.67
N MET A 147 2.70 -7.09 -4.76
CA MET A 147 2.02 -6.05 -5.54
C MET A 147 2.40 -4.62 -5.10
N GLY A 148 2.42 -4.35 -3.78
CA GLY A 148 2.79 -3.06 -3.22
C GLY A 148 4.23 -2.64 -3.51
N GLY A 149 5.15 -3.61 -3.63
CA GLY A 149 6.54 -3.38 -4.01
C GLY A 149 6.72 -2.90 -5.45
N PHE A 150 5.78 -3.17 -6.36
CA PHE A 150 5.89 -2.79 -7.77
C PHE A 150 5.26 -1.45 -8.11
N VAL A 151 4.33 -0.92 -7.30
CA VAL A 151 3.52 0.28 -7.63
C VAL A 151 4.38 1.47 -8.08
N GLY A 152 5.50 1.73 -7.41
CA GLY A 152 6.40 2.85 -7.74
C GLY A 152 7.26 2.66 -9.00
N HIS A 153 7.21 1.48 -9.62
CA HIS A 153 8.03 1.10 -10.78
C HIS A 153 7.21 0.85 -12.05
N LEU A 154 5.88 0.80 -11.92
CA LEU A 154 4.97 0.61 -13.05
C LEU A 154 4.78 1.93 -13.82
N SER A 155 4.63 1.81 -15.15
CA SER A 155 4.12 2.92 -15.94
C SER A 155 2.66 3.21 -15.57
N GLU A 156 2.21 4.45 -15.78
CA GLU A 156 0.85 4.87 -15.47
C GLU A 156 -0.22 3.99 -16.16
N ALA A 157 0.04 3.57 -17.40
CA ALA A 157 -0.83 2.67 -18.15
C ALA A 157 -0.87 1.26 -17.53
N ALA A 158 0.28 0.73 -17.10
CA ALA A 158 0.36 -0.57 -16.44
C ALA A 158 -0.31 -0.56 -15.07
N LEU A 159 -0.12 0.52 -14.30
CA LEU A 159 -0.72 0.70 -12.99
C LEU A 159 -2.25 0.77 -13.07
N ARG A 160 -2.80 1.51 -14.05
CA ARG A 160 -4.24 1.50 -14.35
C ARG A 160 -4.74 0.10 -14.72
N ALA A 161 -4.00 -0.63 -15.54
CA ALA A 161 -4.39 -1.98 -15.96
C ALA A 161 -4.39 -2.96 -14.79
N ALA A 162 -3.45 -2.83 -13.84
CA ALA A 162 -3.40 -3.60 -12.60
C ALA A 162 -4.60 -3.31 -11.69
N ILE A 163 -4.94 -2.03 -11.49
CA ILE A 163 -6.09 -1.61 -10.67
C ILE A 163 -7.41 -2.12 -11.26
N ALA A 164 -7.55 -2.08 -12.59
CA ALA A 164 -8.79 -2.46 -13.26
C ALA A 164 -9.15 -3.95 -13.14
N VAL A 165 -8.22 -4.79 -12.67
CA VAL A 165 -8.40 -6.26 -12.61
C VAL A 165 -8.46 -6.82 -11.20
N VAL A 166 -8.41 -5.97 -10.18
CA VAL A 166 -8.51 -6.34 -8.77
C VAL A 166 -9.76 -5.73 -8.13
N ASP A 167 -10.25 -6.37 -7.08
CA ASP A 167 -11.34 -5.84 -6.27
C ASP A 167 -10.84 -4.79 -5.26
N ASP A 168 -11.77 -4.18 -4.56
CA ASP A 168 -11.49 -3.09 -3.62
C ASP A 168 -10.78 -3.56 -2.35
N GLU A 169 -11.01 -4.79 -1.91
CA GLU A 169 -10.32 -5.37 -0.77
C GLU A 169 -8.82 -5.57 -1.09
N VAL A 170 -8.51 -6.14 -2.26
CA VAL A 170 -7.13 -6.29 -2.72
C VAL A 170 -6.45 -4.91 -2.83
N LEU A 171 -7.16 -3.88 -3.31
CA LEU A 171 -6.61 -2.53 -3.39
C LEU A 171 -6.26 -1.97 -2.01
N LEU A 172 -7.16 -2.08 -1.03
CA LEU A 172 -6.93 -1.62 0.34
C LEU A 172 -5.73 -2.33 0.99
N ARG A 173 -5.71 -3.67 0.93
CA ARG A 173 -4.61 -4.48 1.49
C ARG A 173 -3.28 -4.19 0.81
N THR A 174 -3.29 -3.96 -0.50
CA THR A 174 -2.08 -3.61 -1.25
C THR A 174 -1.60 -2.20 -0.90
N ALA A 175 -2.51 -1.22 -0.80
CA ALA A 175 -2.18 0.17 -0.49
C ALA A 175 -1.45 0.30 0.85
N TYR A 176 -1.86 -0.47 1.86
CA TYR A 176 -1.27 -0.49 3.20
C TYR A 176 0.23 -0.87 3.22
N VAL A 177 0.67 -1.69 2.25
CA VAL A 177 2.04 -2.23 2.19
C VAL A 177 2.94 -1.53 1.16
N ILE A 178 2.44 -0.51 0.47
CA ILE A 178 3.21 0.23 -0.56
C ILE A 178 4.46 0.88 0.07
N GLU A 179 5.62 0.68 -0.56
CA GLU A 179 6.89 1.26 -0.10
C GLU A 179 7.06 2.74 -0.49
N SER A 180 6.60 3.12 -1.68
CA SER A 180 6.69 4.47 -2.22
C SER A 180 5.35 5.19 -2.05
N LYS A 181 5.12 5.70 -0.85
CA LYS A 181 3.83 6.31 -0.48
C LYS A 181 3.50 7.60 -1.27
N GLY A 182 4.47 8.19 -1.98
CA GLY A 182 4.24 9.30 -2.91
C GLY A 182 3.39 8.93 -4.13
N SER A 183 3.27 7.64 -4.46
CA SER A 183 2.44 7.16 -5.57
C SER A 183 0.95 7.05 -5.22
N ILE A 184 0.60 7.03 -3.93
CA ILE A 184 -0.78 6.82 -3.46
C ILE A 184 -1.66 8.02 -3.84
N GLY A 185 -1.21 9.25 -3.61
CA GLY A 185 -1.95 10.45 -4.02
C GLY A 185 -2.23 10.49 -5.52
N ALA A 186 -1.25 10.14 -6.37
CA ALA A 186 -1.45 10.08 -7.81
C ALA A 186 -2.47 9.01 -8.20
N LEU A 187 -2.45 7.85 -7.53
CA LEU A 187 -3.42 6.78 -7.75
C LEU A 187 -4.85 7.21 -7.43
N VAL A 188 -5.06 7.77 -6.23
CA VAL A 188 -6.38 8.25 -5.78
C VAL A 188 -6.95 9.25 -6.78
N ALA A 189 -6.12 10.17 -7.31
CA ALA A 189 -6.54 11.16 -8.31
C ALA A 189 -7.02 10.55 -9.65
N THR A 190 -6.62 9.31 -9.96
CA THR A 190 -7.05 8.63 -11.20
C THR A 190 -8.33 7.82 -11.03
N LEU A 191 -8.78 7.57 -9.80
CA LEU A 191 -9.95 6.74 -9.53
C LEU A 191 -11.24 7.54 -9.69
N PRO A 192 -12.26 7.01 -10.37
CA PRO A 192 -13.58 7.63 -10.41
C PRO A 192 -14.20 7.69 -9.00
N ALA A 193 -14.97 8.75 -8.72
CA ALA A 193 -15.66 8.92 -7.43
C ALA A 193 -16.48 7.69 -7.00
N LYS A 194 -17.21 7.07 -7.94
CA LYS A 194 -17.97 5.82 -7.67
C LYS A 194 -17.09 4.65 -7.21
N ARG A 195 -15.85 4.57 -7.68
CA ARG A 195 -14.92 3.53 -7.24
C ARG A 195 -14.40 3.84 -5.84
N LEU A 196 -14.13 5.11 -5.53
CA LEU A 196 -13.78 5.54 -4.17
C LEU A 196 -14.92 5.27 -3.17
N GLU A 197 -16.17 5.52 -3.56
CA GLU A 197 -17.35 5.14 -2.77
C GLU A 197 -17.38 3.64 -2.48
N ALA A 198 -17.15 2.80 -3.51
CA ALA A 198 -17.12 1.34 -3.36
C ALA A 198 -15.96 0.86 -2.46
N ILE A 199 -14.79 1.49 -2.56
CA ILE A 199 -13.64 1.22 -1.68
C ILE A 199 -13.99 1.52 -0.22
N ILE A 200 -14.63 2.66 0.05
CA ILE A 200 -15.04 3.05 1.41
C ILE A 200 -16.09 2.08 1.96
N ALA A 201 -17.06 1.66 1.14
CA ALA A 201 -18.03 0.65 1.53
C ALA A 201 -17.35 -0.69 1.83
N THR A 202 -16.40 -1.12 1.00
CA THR A 202 -15.62 -2.34 1.18
C THR A 202 -14.79 -2.30 2.47
N ALA A 203 -14.22 -1.14 2.81
CA ALA A 203 -13.49 -0.97 4.08
C ALA A 203 -14.39 -1.24 5.29
N ALA A 204 -15.66 -0.82 5.24
CA ALA A 204 -16.62 -1.13 6.30
C ALA A 204 -17.04 -2.61 6.31
N ASP A 205 -17.36 -3.18 5.15
CA ASP A 205 -17.86 -4.56 5.04
C ASP A 205 -16.79 -5.60 5.39
N ALA A 206 -15.54 -5.38 4.97
CA ALA A 206 -14.41 -6.26 5.22
C ALA A 206 -13.62 -5.92 6.51
N GLY A 207 -13.97 -4.83 7.20
CA GLY A 207 -13.28 -4.39 8.41
C GLY A 207 -11.87 -3.84 8.19
N LEU A 208 -11.62 -3.24 7.03
CA LEU A 208 -10.31 -2.74 6.57
C LEU A 208 -10.15 -1.22 6.77
N TRP A 209 -10.73 -0.69 7.84
CA TRP A 209 -10.62 0.74 8.14
C TRP A 209 -9.21 1.16 8.51
N VAL A 210 -8.40 0.28 9.10
CA VAL A 210 -6.99 0.59 9.40
C VAL A 210 -6.23 0.88 8.11
N GLU A 211 -6.40 0.01 7.12
CA GLU A 211 -5.80 0.15 5.79
C GLU A 211 -6.34 1.38 5.05
N ALA A 212 -7.65 1.64 5.13
CA ALA A 212 -8.26 2.81 4.50
C ALA A 212 -7.81 4.12 5.14
N LEU A 213 -7.62 4.17 6.47
CA LEU A 213 -7.19 5.37 7.18
C LEU A 213 -5.69 5.65 6.99
N ASP A 214 -4.83 4.63 6.89
CA ASP A 214 -3.39 4.81 6.58
C ASP A 214 -3.20 5.62 5.28
N VAL A 215 -4.04 5.39 4.27
CA VAL A 215 -4.01 6.13 3.00
C VAL A 215 -4.09 7.64 3.19
N LEU A 216 -4.82 8.13 4.20
CA LEU A 216 -4.99 9.56 4.47
C LEU A 216 -3.67 10.25 4.83
N GLY A 217 -2.72 9.52 5.43
CA GLY A 217 -1.37 10.01 5.70
C GLY A 217 -0.53 10.27 4.45
N HIS A 218 -1.01 9.82 3.28
CA HIS A 218 -0.24 9.77 2.03
C HIS A 218 -0.86 10.55 0.87
N VAL A 219 -2.00 11.19 1.11
CA VAL A 219 -2.67 12.03 0.12
C VAL A 219 -2.61 13.50 0.54
N SER A 220 -2.81 14.39 -0.42
CA SER A 220 -2.83 15.84 -0.16
C SER A 220 -4.00 16.24 0.74
N GLU A 221 -3.95 17.43 1.35
CA GLU A 221 -5.07 17.95 2.15
C GLU A 221 -6.37 18.05 1.33
N CYS A 222 -6.30 18.47 0.06
CA CYS A 222 -7.45 18.52 -0.84
C CYS A 222 -8.07 17.12 -1.02
N GLN A 223 -7.24 16.11 -1.28
CA GLN A 223 -7.68 14.73 -1.45
C GLN A 223 -8.24 14.13 -0.16
N ARG A 224 -7.67 14.47 1.01
CA ARG A 224 -8.25 14.09 2.30
C ARG A 224 -9.66 14.67 2.44
N GLY A 225 -9.85 15.94 2.10
CA GLY A 225 -11.16 16.59 2.10
C GLY A 225 -12.16 15.89 1.17
N GLU A 226 -11.76 15.60 -0.07
CA GLU A 226 -12.58 14.86 -1.04
C GLU A 226 -12.96 13.46 -0.55
N LEU A 227 -12.00 12.69 -0.04
CA LEU A 227 -12.27 11.36 0.53
C LEU A 227 -13.19 11.45 1.76
N GLY A 228 -13.00 12.46 2.60
CA GLY A 228 -13.87 12.74 3.74
C GLY A 228 -15.29 13.10 3.32
N ASP A 229 -15.46 13.90 2.26
CA ASP A 229 -16.75 14.26 1.69
C ASP A 229 -17.46 13.03 1.08
N ILE A 230 -16.73 12.18 0.35
CA ILE A 230 -17.25 10.92 -0.18
C ILE A 230 -17.66 9.98 0.96
N ALA A 231 -16.84 9.86 2.01
CA ALA A 231 -17.15 9.06 3.19
C ALA A 231 -18.40 9.59 3.92
N ALA A 232 -18.53 10.91 4.07
CA ALA A 232 -19.72 11.52 4.66
C ALA A 232 -20.99 11.26 3.84
N GLY A 233 -20.88 11.07 2.52
CA GLY A 233 -21.97 10.64 1.65
C GLY A 233 -22.45 9.20 1.87
N GLN A 234 -21.69 8.37 2.59
CA GLN A 234 -22.03 6.98 2.87
C GLN A 234 -23.15 6.85 3.93
N PRO A 235 -23.80 5.67 4.02
CA PRO A 235 -24.76 5.38 5.09
C PRO A 235 -24.13 5.51 6.49
N ASP A 236 -24.93 5.91 7.48
CA ASP A 236 -24.46 6.12 8.86
C ASP A 236 -23.76 4.88 9.45
N ALA A 237 -24.18 3.66 9.08
CA ALA A 237 -23.55 2.41 9.53
C ALA A 237 -22.08 2.28 9.09
N VAL A 238 -21.75 2.77 7.88
CA VAL A 238 -20.37 2.78 7.36
C VAL A 238 -19.52 3.72 8.23
N LEU A 239 -20.00 4.94 8.47
CA LEU A 239 -19.30 5.91 9.31
C LEU A 239 -19.19 5.46 10.78
N ASP A 240 -20.24 4.85 11.33
CA ASP A 240 -20.22 4.30 12.70
C ASP A 240 -19.18 3.18 12.85
N SER A 241 -19.00 2.34 11.82
CA SER A 241 -17.96 1.32 11.81
C SER A 241 -16.54 1.92 11.78
N MET A 242 -16.36 3.02 11.06
CA MET A 242 -15.11 3.80 11.04
C MET A 242 -14.83 4.42 12.41
N VAL A 243 -15.81 5.11 13.01
CA VAL A 243 -15.70 5.71 14.36
C VAL A 243 -15.30 4.66 15.41
N LYS A 244 -15.92 3.48 15.35
CA LYS A 244 -15.60 2.37 16.23
C LYS A 244 -14.16 1.90 16.03
N THR A 245 -13.70 1.77 14.79
CA THR A 245 -12.33 1.32 14.48
C THR A 245 -11.31 2.38 14.89
N ALA A 246 -11.51 3.64 14.53
CA ALA A 246 -10.63 4.75 14.91
C ALA A 246 -10.48 4.87 16.43
N THR A 247 -11.55 4.65 17.18
CA THR A 247 -11.50 4.65 18.65
C THR A 247 -10.79 3.40 19.20
N LYS A 248 -11.04 2.22 18.63
CA LYS A 248 -10.45 0.95 19.08
C LYS A 248 -8.95 0.87 18.80
N GLU A 249 -8.54 1.33 17.63
CA GLU A 249 -7.16 1.26 17.14
C GLU A 249 -6.40 2.59 17.33
N LEU A 250 -7.00 3.57 18.03
CA LEU A 250 -6.43 4.88 18.36
C LEU A 250 -6.02 5.75 17.14
N LEU A 251 -6.72 5.61 16.01
CA LEU A 251 -6.42 6.28 14.73
C LEU A 251 -7.09 7.66 14.58
N TRP A 252 -7.40 8.34 15.68
CA TRP A 252 -8.05 9.66 15.62
C TRP A 252 -7.11 10.75 15.09
N ASP A 253 -5.81 10.54 15.17
CA ASP A 253 -4.79 11.39 14.56
C ASP A 253 -4.80 11.35 13.03
N ASP A 254 -5.28 10.25 12.42
CA ASP A 254 -5.53 10.18 10.97
C ASP A 254 -6.89 10.79 10.58
N VAL A 255 -7.92 10.60 11.42
CA VAL A 255 -9.29 11.05 11.13
C VAL A 255 -9.48 12.56 11.34
N LEU A 256 -8.95 13.11 12.43
CA LEU A 256 -9.15 14.53 12.79
C LEU A 256 -8.69 15.51 11.70
N PRO A 257 -7.49 15.36 11.08
CA PRO A 257 -7.05 16.22 9.99
C PRO A 257 -8.00 16.21 8.78
N VAL A 258 -8.69 15.09 8.52
CA VAL A 258 -9.67 15.01 7.42
C VAL A 258 -10.84 15.94 7.69
N THR A 259 -11.32 15.99 8.93
CA THR A 259 -12.48 16.82 9.28
C THR A 259 -12.25 18.29 8.96
N ARG A 260 -11.02 18.80 9.10
CA ARG A 260 -10.66 20.17 8.74
C ARG A 260 -10.79 20.44 7.23
N ALA A 261 -10.38 19.47 6.41
CA ALA A 261 -10.34 19.58 4.96
C ALA A 261 -11.70 19.34 4.28
N MET A 262 -12.63 18.67 4.98
CA MET A 262 -13.99 18.40 4.50
C MET A 262 -14.82 19.68 4.29
N SER A 263 -15.80 19.58 3.39
CA SER A 263 -16.82 20.62 3.24
C SER A 263 -17.61 20.84 4.55
N PRO A 264 -18.18 22.03 4.78
CA PRO A 264 -18.97 22.30 5.99
C PRO A 264 -20.15 21.34 6.17
N ALA A 265 -20.86 21.00 5.10
CA ALA A 265 -22.01 20.09 5.14
C ALA A 265 -21.61 18.66 5.57
N SER A 266 -20.51 18.14 5.04
CA SER A 266 -19.99 16.83 5.43
C SER A 266 -19.50 16.80 6.87
N ARG A 267 -18.85 17.88 7.33
CA ARG A 267 -18.45 18.03 8.73
C ARG A 267 -19.63 18.04 9.69
N GLU A 268 -20.68 18.80 9.36
CA GLU A 268 -21.91 18.85 10.15
C GLU A 268 -22.57 17.48 10.23
N ARG A 269 -22.66 16.77 9.09
CA ARG A 269 -23.17 15.39 9.04
C ARG A 269 -22.34 14.44 9.90
N PHE A 270 -21.02 14.52 9.84
CA PHE A 270 -20.13 13.72 10.67
C PHE A 270 -20.34 13.98 12.17
N CYS A 271 -20.43 15.25 12.58
CA CYS A 271 -20.69 15.63 13.99
C CYS A 271 -22.08 15.21 14.48
N ALA A 272 -23.05 15.09 13.58
CA ALA A 272 -24.41 14.65 13.89
C ALA A 272 -24.52 13.14 14.21
N LEU A 273 -23.49 12.34 13.89
CA LEU A 273 -23.47 10.91 14.18
C LEU A 273 -23.59 10.65 15.69
N LYS A 274 -24.48 9.74 16.07
CA LYS A 274 -24.70 9.40 17.48
C LYS A 274 -23.47 8.74 18.11
N SER A 275 -22.71 7.98 17.32
CA SER A 275 -21.46 7.32 17.75
C SER A 275 -20.40 8.33 18.21
N ILE A 276 -20.24 9.45 17.50
CA ILE A 276 -19.33 10.55 17.85
C ILE A 276 -19.68 11.18 19.20
N GLN A 277 -20.97 11.28 19.51
CA GLN A 277 -21.44 11.96 20.72
C GLN A 277 -21.34 11.08 21.98
N THR A 278 -20.73 9.90 21.89
CA THR A 278 -20.53 9.02 23.06
C THR A 278 -19.31 9.45 23.87
N ARG A 279 -19.34 9.21 25.19
CA ARG A 279 -18.24 9.60 26.09
C ARG A 279 -16.91 8.92 25.71
N PRO A 280 -16.87 7.61 25.40
CA PRO A 280 -15.61 6.95 25.04
C PRO A 280 -14.98 7.54 23.78
N VAL A 281 -15.79 7.82 22.75
CA VAL A 281 -15.31 8.42 21.50
C VAL A 281 -14.80 9.83 21.74
N LEU A 282 -15.56 10.69 22.43
CA LEU A 282 -15.11 12.04 22.76
C LEU A 282 -13.81 12.06 23.57
N ALA A 283 -13.65 11.14 24.53
CA ALA A 283 -12.43 11.02 25.32
C ALA A 283 -11.24 10.61 24.45
N SER A 284 -11.44 9.65 23.53
CA SER A 284 -10.41 9.23 22.58
C SER A 284 -10.00 10.36 21.62
N ILE A 285 -10.96 11.16 21.16
CA ILE A 285 -10.71 12.32 20.30
C ILE A 285 -9.88 13.37 21.07
N VAL A 286 -10.23 13.69 22.31
CA VAL A 286 -9.51 14.65 23.14
C VAL A 286 -8.08 14.18 23.44
N ASP A 287 -7.90 12.90 23.77
CA ASP A 287 -6.58 12.30 24.00
C ASP A 287 -5.70 12.40 22.74
N ALA A 288 -6.24 12.04 21.57
CA ALA A 288 -5.53 12.17 20.30
C ALA A 288 -5.18 13.63 19.98
N ALA A 289 -6.12 14.57 20.16
CA ALA A 289 -5.87 15.99 19.95
C ALA A 289 -4.77 16.54 20.87
N SER A 290 -4.74 16.06 22.12
CA SER A 290 -3.71 16.44 23.08
C SER A 290 -2.34 15.85 22.71
N ARG A 291 -2.27 14.57 22.34
CA ARG A 291 -1.00 13.88 22.03
C ARG A 291 -0.38 14.33 20.72
N HIS A 292 -1.20 14.61 19.71
CA HIS A 292 -0.75 14.91 18.34
C HIS A 292 -0.89 16.39 17.97
N ALA A 293 -1.18 17.25 18.95
CA ALA A 293 -1.35 18.70 18.78
C ALA A 293 -2.47 19.10 17.77
N LEU A 294 -3.55 18.34 17.71
CA LEU A 294 -4.70 18.54 16.81
C LEU A 294 -5.84 19.35 17.47
N TRP A 295 -5.49 20.29 18.36
CA TRP A 295 -6.44 21.19 19.01
C TRP A 295 -7.28 22.02 18.03
N PRO A 296 -6.72 22.56 16.93
CA PRO A 296 -7.52 23.30 15.94
C PRO A 296 -8.64 22.47 15.31
N GLU A 297 -8.38 21.19 15.04
CA GLU A 297 -9.31 20.24 14.45
C GLU A 297 -10.41 19.90 15.46
N LEU A 298 -10.03 19.63 16.72
CA LEU A 298 -10.97 19.39 17.81
C LEU A 298 -11.89 20.60 18.06
N LEU A 299 -11.35 21.82 18.12
CA LEU A 299 -12.15 23.02 18.37
C LEU A 299 -13.19 23.28 17.26
N GLN A 300 -12.84 22.97 16.01
CA GLN A 300 -13.79 23.05 14.89
C GLN A 300 -14.93 22.04 15.05
N LEU A 301 -14.63 20.80 15.41
CA LEU A 301 -15.66 19.79 15.68
C LEU A 301 -16.55 20.20 16.86
N LEU A 302 -15.95 20.70 17.94
CA LEU A 302 -16.69 21.14 19.12
C LEU A 302 -17.69 22.24 18.79
N ALA A 303 -17.35 23.16 17.88
CA ALA A 303 -18.26 24.23 17.47
C ALA A 303 -19.58 23.68 16.86
N LEU A 304 -19.50 22.55 16.17
CA LEU A 304 -20.61 21.90 15.47
C LEU A 304 -21.37 20.88 16.36
N LEU A 305 -20.80 20.47 17.49
CA LEU A 305 -21.45 19.52 18.40
C LEU A 305 -22.61 20.17 19.19
N PRO A 306 -23.68 19.41 19.49
CA PRO A 306 -24.77 19.89 20.34
C PRO A 306 -24.27 20.39 21.70
N ALA A 307 -24.93 21.41 22.26
CA ALA A 307 -24.49 22.04 23.51
C ALA A 307 -24.36 21.07 24.70
N ALA A 308 -25.20 20.03 24.77
CA ALA A 308 -25.09 18.97 25.78
C ALA A 308 -23.81 18.14 25.62
N THR A 309 -23.42 17.84 24.37
CA THR A 309 -22.20 17.08 24.04
C THR A 309 -20.95 17.91 24.33
N ARG A 310 -20.94 19.21 24.02
CA ARG A 310 -19.85 20.14 24.38
C ARG A 310 -19.55 20.16 25.88
N ARG A 311 -20.59 20.18 26.72
CA ARG A 311 -20.42 20.13 28.19
C ARG A 311 -19.77 18.84 28.66
N ARG A 312 -19.99 17.72 27.97
CA ARG A 312 -19.35 16.44 28.31
C ARG A 312 -17.86 16.47 28.02
N VAL A 313 -17.44 17.14 26.96
CA VAL A 313 -16.02 17.32 26.62
C VAL A 313 -15.29 18.18 27.63
N ALA A 314 -15.93 19.22 28.17
CA ALA A 314 -15.33 20.10 29.18
C ALA A 314 -15.03 19.40 30.54
N VAL A 315 -15.48 18.15 30.72
CA VAL A 315 -15.30 17.35 31.95
C VAL A 315 -14.45 16.09 31.67
N LEU A 316 -13.83 16.00 30.49
CA LEU A 316 -12.83 14.99 30.11
C LEU A 316 -11.44 15.57 30.32
#